data_AF-A0A4V2BDC7-F1
#
_entry.id   AF-A0A4V2BDC7-F1
#
_cell.length_a   1.000
_cell.length_b   1.000
_cell.length_c   1.000
_cell.angle_alpha   90.00
_cell.angle_beta   90.00
_cell.angle_gamma   90.00
#
_symmetry.space_group_name_H-M   'P 1'
#
loop_
_entity.id
_entity.type
_entity.pdbx_description
1 polymer ?
#
loop_
_entity_poly.entity_id
_entity_poly.type
_entity_poly.pdbx_seq_one_letter_code
_entity_poly.pdbx_strand_id
1 'polypeptide(L)'
;LWTQVKPLYEDLQCYMGHKLEAIYPEQKLKDGLLPAHLLGNMWAQDWSNLYPKVEPFKGVATLDVTKALVDQKYDALKMTKLGESFFTSLGFDPLPKTFYERSQFLKPQDREVVCHASAWDVTYSNDVRIKMCILANEDNLITIHHELGHIFYYQSYYKLPVVFQQGANDGFHEAIGDAIALSVNSTYLNQVGLIKNVSKPADKEKELINLQMKTALSKVAFLPFGYLMDKWRWDVFAGKTAPEQYNKSWWELREKYQGITAPEARQPAGFDPGAKYHIPANVPYARYFLANILQFQMFKAMCDASGYKGPLAECSLYGQKAAGEKLKAMLQLGSSKPWPVALKQLTGSEKMDAT
;
A
#
# COMPACT_ATOMS: atom_id res chain seq x y z
N LEU A 1 -13.11 4.74 -12.36
CA LEU A 1 -12.17 4.60 -11.23
C LEU A 1 -12.35 5.72 -10.20
N TRP A 2 -11.76 6.93 -10.34
CA TRP A 2 -11.90 7.98 -9.29
C TRP A 2 -13.35 8.28 -8.91
N THR A 3 -14.23 8.50 -9.89
CA THR A 3 -15.66 8.74 -9.62
C THR A 3 -16.36 7.59 -8.88
N GLN A 4 -15.91 6.33 -9.04
CA GLN A 4 -16.51 5.18 -8.34
C GLN A 4 -16.14 5.17 -6.84
N VAL A 5 -14.92 5.58 -6.51
CA VAL A 5 -14.41 5.57 -5.11
C VAL A 5 -14.62 6.90 -4.38
N LYS A 6 -14.90 7.97 -5.12
CA LYS A 6 -15.08 9.32 -4.58
C LYS A 6 -16.10 9.39 -3.43
N PRO A 7 -17.28 8.75 -3.51
CA PRO A 7 -18.24 8.81 -2.41
C PRO A 7 -17.68 8.25 -1.09
N LEU A 8 -16.98 7.12 -1.13
CA LEU A 8 -16.35 6.53 0.06
C LEU A 8 -15.25 7.43 0.63
N TYR A 9 -14.49 8.10 -0.24
CA TYR A 9 -13.50 9.09 0.21
C TYR A 9 -14.17 10.30 0.88
N GLU A 10 -15.27 10.82 0.32
CA GLU A 10 -16.00 11.96 0.87
C GLU A 10 -16.57 11.63 2.26
N ASP A 11 -17.11 10.43 2.45
CA ASP A 11 -17.57 9.96 3.76
C ASP A 11 -16.41 9.87 4.77
N LEU A 12 -15.27 9.32 4.36
CA LEU A 12 -14.07 9.25 5.20
C LEU A 12 -13.53 10.65 5.55
N GLN A 13 -13.46 11.56 4.58
CA GLN A 13 -13.00 12.92 4.77
C GLN A 13 -13.89 13.67 5.77
N CYS A 14 -15.21 13.53 5.63
CA CYS A 14 -16.19 14.14 6.53
C CYS A 14 -16.05 13.60 7.97
N TYR A 15 -15.97 12.28 8.11
CA TYR A 15 -15.72 11.63 9.41
C TYR A 15 -14.43 12.15 10.05
N MET A 16 -13.35 12.23 9.28
CA MET A 16 -12.06 12.70 9.77
C MET A 16 -12.07 14.18 10.13
N GLY A 17 -12.85 15.02 9.43
CA GLY A 17 -13.10 16.41 9.82
C GLY A 17 -13.62 16.52 11.25
N HIS A 18 -14.73 15.82 11.55
CA HIS A 18 -15.30 15.81 12.90
C HIS A 18 -14.34 15.25 13.96
N LYS A 19 -13.54 14.25 13.62
CA LYS A 19 -12.53 13.71 14.55
C LYS A 19 -11.41 14.72 14.81
N LEU A 20 -10.91 15.40 13.79
CA LEU A 20 -9.86 16.40 13.95
C LEU A 20 -10.33 17.60 14.77
N GLU A 21 -11.57 18.07 14.60
CA GLU A 21 -12.15 19.13 15.44
C GLU A 21 -12.21 18.73 16.91
N ALA A 22 -12.52 17.47 17.20
CA ALA A 22 -12.53 16.95 18.56
C ALA A 22 -11.13 16.79 19.17
N ILE A 23 -10.12 16.47 18.33
CA ILE A 23 -8.72 16.26 18.78
C ILE A 23 -7.97 17.59 18.92
N TYR A 24 -8.25 18.55 18.03
CA TYR A 24 -7.57 19.85 17.93
C TYR A 24 -8.61 20.99 17.92
N PRO A 25 -9.30 21.25 19.04
CA PRO A 25 -10.40 22.23 19.11
C PRO A 25 -9.97 23.68 18.79
N GLU A 26 -8.67 23.97 18.90
CA GLU A 26 -8.07 25.26 18.53
C GLU A 26 -7.87 25.42 17.01
N GLN A 27 -7.86 24.33 16.25
CA GLN A 27 -7.65 24.30 14.80
C GLN A 27 -8.99 24.15 14.08
N LYS A 28 -9.76 25.25 14.01
CA LYS A 28 -11.05 25.25 13.28
C LYS A 28 -10.84 24.95 11.79
N LEU A 29 -11.61 23.99 11.28
CA LEU A 29 -11.66 23.71 9.84
C LEU A 29 -12.19 24.96 9.11
N LYS A 30 -11.55 25.31 8.00
CA LYS A 30 -11.98 26.41 7.13
C LYS A 30 -12.68 25.80 5.93
N ASP A 31 -13.94 26.17 5.70
CA ASP A 31 -14.74 25.74 4.55
C ASP A 31 -14.82 24.20 4.38
N GLY A 32 -14.78 23.45 5.48
CA GLY A 32 -14.80 21.99 5.48
C GLY A 32 -13.50 21.31 5.01
N LEU A 33 -12.42 22.09 4.79
CA LEU A 33 -11.11 21.57 4.39
C LEU A 33 -10.27 21.15 5.60
N LEU A 34 -9.61 20.00 5.50
CA LEU A 34 -8.72 19.50 6.55
C LEU A 34 -7.34 20.17 6.46
N PRO A 35 -6.76 20.66 7.58
CA PRO A 35 -5.39 21.18 7.57
C PRO A 35 -4.38 20.06 7.24
N ALA A 36 -3.62 20.22 6.16
CA ALA A 36 -2.76 19.16 5.62
C ALA A 36 -1.73 18.59 6.61
N HIS A 37 -1.28 19.40 7.58
CA HIS A 37 -0.29 19.02 8.59
C HIS A 37 -0.83 18.15 9.74
N LEU A 38 -2.16 18.01 9.87
CA LEU A 38 -2.79 17.26 10.98
C LEU A 38 -3.10 15.80 10.64
N LEU A 39 -2.77 15.37 9.42
CA LEU A 39 -3.19 14.07 8.86
C LEU A 39 -2.18 12.94 9.06
N GLY A 40 -1.27 13.08 10.03
CA GLY A 40 -0.36 12.00 10.45
C GLY A 40 0.75 11.65 9.45
N ASN A 41 0.83 12.33 8.31
CA ASN A 41 1.84 12.12 7.28
C ASN A 41 2.23 13.45 6.64
N MET A 42 3.52 13.61 6.29
CA MET A 42 4.08 14.84 5.70
C MET A 42 3.29 15.36 4.49
N TRP A 43 2.76 14.46 3.67
CA TRP A 43 1.99 14.81 2.47
C TRP A 43 0.50 14.56 2.61
N ALA A 44 0.00 14.19 3.80
CA ALA A 44 -1.38 13.79 4.03
C ALA A 44 -1.90 12.71 3.05
N GLN A 45 -1.00 11.87 2.55
CA GLN A 45 -1.35 10.80 1.61
C GLN A 45 -1.80 9.51 2.28
N ASP A 46 -1.50 9.37 3.58
CA ASP A 46 -1.82 8.22 4.41
C ASP A 46 -2.14 8.75 5.81
N TRP A 47 -3.31 8.39 6.34
CA TRP A 47 -3.84 8.89 7.62
C TRP A 47 -3.79 7.81 8.72
N SER A 48 -3.20 6.65 8.45
CA SER A 48 -3.14 5.50 9.37
C SER A 48 -2.48 5.83 10.72
N ASN A 49 -1.52 6.76 10.75
CA ASN A 49 -0.90 7.26 11.99
C ASN A 49 -1.90 7.95 12.94
N LEU A 50 -3.09 8.33 12.45
CA LEU A 50 -4.17 8.85 13.29
C LEU A 50 -5.07 7.75 13.89
N TYR A 51 -4.94 6.49 13.45
CA TYR A 51 -5.80 5.38 13.89
C TYR A 51 -5.96 5.30 15.42
N PRO A 52 -4.89 5.40 16.26
CA PRO A 52 -5.05 5.36 17.71
C PRO A 52 -5.95 6.47 18.29
N LYS A 53 -6.11 7.59 17.58
CA LYS A 53 -6.97 8.71 17.98
C LYS A 53 -8.39 8.62 17.42
N VAL A 54 -8.57 7.93 16.29
CA VAL A 54 -9.85 7.85 15.56
C VAL A 54 -10.46 6.45 15.52
N GLU A 55 -9.90 5.51 16.29
CA GLU A 55 -10.42 4.15 16.45
C GLU A 55 -11.92 4.17 16.79
N PRO A 56 -12.79 3.59 15.93
CA PRO A 56 -14.23 3.61 16.15
C PRO A 56 -14.66 2.94 17.46
N PHE A 57 -14.13 1.74 17.73
CA PHE A 57 -14.43 0.97 18.93
C PHE A 57 -13.14 0.73 19.73
N LYS A 58 -12.88 1.61 20.70
CA LYS A 58 -11.61 1.61 21.45
C LYS A 58 -11.30 0.27 22.10
N GLY A 59 -10.09 -0.24 21.87
CA GLY A 59 -9.57 -1.46 22.49
C GLY A 59 -10.21 -2.76 22.00
N VAL A 60 -11.00 -2.71 20.92
CA VAL A 60 -11.52 -3.92 20.26
C VAL A 60 -10.55 -4.37 19.18
N ALA A 61 -10.04 -5.60 19.34
CA ALA A 61 -8.99 -6.23 18.54
C ALA A 61 -7.62 -5.52 18.63
N THR A 62 -6.54 -6.31 18.66
CA THR A 62 -5.18 -5.78 18.58
C THR A 62 -4.75 -5.77 17.12
N LEU A 63 -4.99 -4.65 16.43
CA LEU A 63 -4.52 -4.48 15.07
C LEU A 63 -3.04 -4.09 14.99
N ASP A 64 -2.46 -3.50 16.04
CA ASP A 64 -1.02 -3.20 16.09
C ASP A 64 -0.23 -4.34 16.76
N VAL A 65 0.59 -5.03 15.96
CA VAL A 65 1.40 -6.17 16.41
C VAL A 65 2.82 -5.79 16.82
N THR A 66 3.18 -4.51 16.86
CA THR A 66 4.52 -4.04 17.21
C THR A 66 5.00 -4.60 18.54
N LYS A 67 4.16 -4.51 19.58
CA LYS A 67 4.50 -5.08 20.90
C LYS A 67 4.69 -6.59 20.84
N ALA A 68 3.84 -7.31 20.10
CA ALA A 68 3.96 -8.75 19.95
C ALA A 68 5.24 -9.15 19.22
N LEU A 69 5.65 -8.41 18.18
CA LEU A 69 6.91 -8.61 17.46
C LEU A 69 8.10 -8.48 18.42
N VAL A 70 8.13 -7.41 19.23
CA VAL A 70 9.20 -7.17 20.22
C VAL A 70 9.21 -8.27 21.30
N ASP A 71 8.07 -8.56 21.92
CA ASP A 71 7.95 -9.55 22.99
C ASP A 71 8.35 -10.96 22.50
N GLN A 72 8.06 -11.29 21.24
CA GLN A 72 8.43 -12.54 20.58
C GLN A 72 9.81 -12.51 19.90
N LYS A 73 10.60 -11.45 20.14
CA LYS A 73 11.97 -11.27 19.65
C LYS A 73 12.08 -11.43 18.12
N TYR A 74 11.19 -10.77 17.39
CA TYR A 74 11.32 -10.64 15.94
C TYR A 74 12.41 -9.63 15.60
N ASP A 75 13.38 -10.08 14.79
CA ASP A 75 14.36 -9.24 14.13
C ASP A 75 14.03 -9.13 12.63
N ALA A 76 14.83 -8.34 11.90
CA ALA A 76 14.64 -8.10 10.47
C ALA A 76 14.61 -9.39 9.62
N LEU A 77 15.48 -10.36 9.94
CA LEU A 77 15.54 -11.63 9.21
C LEU A 77 14.33 -12.52 9.54
N LYS A 78 13.91 -12.58 10.79
CA LYS A 78 12.73 -13.37 11.21
C LYS A 78 11.45 -12.79 10.61
N MET A 79 11.31 -11.47 10.55
CA MET A 79 10.17 -10.82 9.87
C MET A 79 10.19 -11.09 8.37
N THR A 80 11.36 -11.03 7.74
CA THR A 80 11.51 -11.35 6.31
C THR A 80 11.15 -12.81 6.01
N LYS A 81 11.63 -13.75 6.83
CA LYS A 81 11.30 -15.18 6.72
C LYS A 81 9.81 -15.45 6.96
N LEU A 82 9.17 -14.70 7.86
CA LEU A 82 7.72 -14.76 8.04
C LEU A 82 7.01 -14.30 6.75
N GLY A 83 7.44 -13.19 6.15
CA GLY A 83 6.97 -12.77 4.84
C GLY A 83 7.18 -13.83 3.74
N GLU A 84 8.37 -14.44 3.66
CA GLU A 84 8.65 -15.53 2.72
C GLU A 84 7.72 -16.75 2.96
N SER A 85 7.46 -17.08 4.22
CA SER A 85 6.56 -18.18 4.57
C SER A 85 5.15 -17.97 4.00
N PHE A 86 4.71 -16.71 3.87
CA PHE A 86 3.43 -16.39 3.24
C PHE A 86 3.41 -16.85 1.79
N PHE A 87 4.38 -16.42 0.98
CA PHE A 87 4.44 -16.75 -0.43
C PHE A 87 4.70 -18.24 -0.67
N THR A 88 5.59 -18.86 0.11
CA THR A 88 5.82 -20.32 -0.01
C THR A 88 4.58 -21.13 0.39
N SER A 89 3.76 -20.65 1.34
CA SER A 89 2.47 -21.29 1.67
C SER A 89 1.45 -21.26 0.51
N LEU A 90 1.58 -20.30 -0.40
CA LEU A 90 0.80 -20.20 -1.64
C LEU A 90 1.32 -21.14 -2.74
N GLY A 91 2.49 -21.77 -2.58
CA GLY A 91 3.11 -22.63 -3.59
C GLY A 91 4.16 -21.95 -4.47
N PHE A 92 4.69 -20.80 -4.03
CA PHE A 92 5.90 -20.23 -4.64
C PHE A 92 7.14 -20.98 -4.17
N ASP A 93 8.17 -20.97 -5.01
CA ASP A 93 9.48 -21.53 -4.67
C ASP A 93 10.16 -20.62 -3.63
N PRO A 94 10.93 -21.16 -2.66
CA PRO A 94 11.63 -20.33 -1.68
C PRO A 94 12.61 -19.36 -2.34
N LEU A 95 12.95 -18.30 -1.62
CA LEU A 95 13.95 -17.33 -2.03
C LEU A 95 15.34 -18.00 -2.08
N PRO A 96 16.19 -17.64 -3.05
CA PRO A 96 17.52 -18.20 -3.13
C PRO A 96 18.35 -17.78 -1.92
N LYS A 97 19.32 -18.60 -1.52
CA LYS A 97 20.25 -18.28 -0.42
C LYS A 97 20.91 -16.91 -0.59
N THR A 98 21.22 -16.54 -1.83
CA THR A 98 21.82 -15.26 -2.20
C THR A 98 20.96 -14.05 -1.84
N PHE A 99 19.62 -14.18 -1.79
CA PHE A 99 18.73 -13.12 -1.33
C PHE A 99 19.08 -12.70 0.10
N TYR A 100 19.26 -13.67 1.00
CA TYR A 100 19.62 -13.41 2.40
C TYR A 100 21.07 -12.97 2.59
N GLU A 101 21.97 -13.43 1.74
CA GLU A 101 23.40 -13.06 1.80
C GLU A 101 23.68 -11.65 1.27
N ARG A 102 22.86 -11.15 0.33
CA ARG A 102 23.18 -9.93 -0.46
C ARG A 102 22.20 -8.78 -0.25
N SER A 103 21.07 -9.00 0.40
CA SER A 103 20.09 -7.95 0.71
C SER A 103 20.55 -7.06 1.86
N GLN A 104 20.05 -5.83 1.89
CA GLN A 104 20.25 -4.91 3.01
C GLN A 104 18.96 -4.88 3.84
N PHE A 105 18.97 -5.55 4.99
CA PHE A 105 17.83 -5.62 5.92
C PHE A 105 17.88 -4.58 7.04
N LEU A 106 19.06 -4.00 7.31
CA LEU A 106 19.29 -3.04 8.39
C LEU A 106 19.99 -1.80 7.85
N LYS A 107 19.82 -0.65 8.51
CA LYS A 107 20.64 0.54 8.24
C LYS A 107 22.09 0.22 8.65
N PRO A 108 23.06 0.28 7.73
CA PRO A 108 24.47 0.15 8.08
C PRO A 108 24.91 1.29 9.01
N GLN A 109 25.83 1.01 9.93
CA GLN A 109 26.37 2.01 10.87
C GLN A 109 27.56 2.79 10.27
N ASP A 110 28.19 2.24 9.23
CA ASP A 110 29.44 2.71 8.62
C ASP A 110 29.25 3.62 7.40
N ARG A 111 28.01 3.78 6.90
CA ARG A 111 27.72 4.55 5.69
C ARG A 111 26.28 5.02 5.60
N GLU A 112 26.08 6.09 4.85
CA GLU A 112 24.74 6.57 4.50
C GLU A 112 24.12 5.72 3.40
N VAL A 113 22.81 5.49 3.53
CA VAL A 113 22.02 4.69 2.60
C VAL A 113 20.62 5.26 2.45
N VAL A 114 20.00 5.03 1.30
CA VAL A 114 18.57 5.32 1.10
C VAL A 114 17.74 4.25 1.80
N CYS A 115 17.15 4.59 2.95
CA CYS A 115 16.34 3.65 3.73
C CYS A 115 14.93 3.35 3.17
N HIS A 116 14.47 4.13 2.18
CA HIS A 116 13.20 3.84 1.50
C HIS A 116 13.22 2.41 0.94
N ALA A 117 12.19 1.61 1.27
CA ALA A 117 12.10 0.22 0.87
C ALA A 117 12.09 0.09 -0.66
N SER A 118 12.68 -0.99 -1.16
CA SER A 118 12.74 -1.30 -2.59
C SER A 118 13.19 -2.74 -2.80
N ALA A 119 12.63 -3.38 -3.81
CA ALA A 119 13.01 -4.69 -4.31
C ALA A 119 13.75 -4.58 -5.64
N TRP A 120 14.64 -5.55 -5.91
CA TRP A 120 15.54 -5.54 -7.05
C TRP A 120 15.72 -6.94 -7.62
N ASP A 121 15.72 -7.10 -8.94
CA ASP A 121 16.48 -8.14 -9.64
C ASP A 121 17.66 -7.46 -10.34
N VAL A 122 18.86 -7.65 -9.79
CA VAL A 122 20.04 -6.87 -10.19
C VAL A 122 20.57 -7.30 -11.56
N THR A 123 20.25 -8.52 -11.99
CA THR A 123 20.86 -9.14 -13.19
C THR A 123 19.85 -9.57 -14.23
N TYR A 124 18.54 -9.38 -13.99
CA TYR A 124 17.47 -9.91 -14.84
C TYR A 124 17.56 -11.45 -15.01
N SER A 125 18.14 -12.10 -13.99
CA SER A 125 18.44 -13.53 -13.98
C SER A 125 18.24 -14.15 -12.59
N ASN A 126 17.32 -13.57 -11.80
CA ASN A 126 16.97 -14.03 -10.47
C ASN A 126 18.03 -13.75 -9.38
N ASP A 127 18.85 -12.71 -9.53
CA ASP A 127 19.66 -12.16 -8.43
C ASP A 127 18.82 -11.14 -7.65
N VAL A 128 17.80 -11.67 -6.97
CA VAL A 128 16.80 -10.88 -6.27
C VAL A 128 17.30 -10.39 -4.91
N ARG A 129 16.99 -9.14 -4.56
CA ARG A 129 17.42 -8.49 -3.31
C ARG A 129 16.39 -7.49 -2.81
N ILE A 130 16.31 -7.33 -1.49
CA ILE A 130 15.59 -6.24 -0.84
C ILE A 130 16.57 -5.23 -0.24
N LYS A 131 16.22 -3.94 -0.30
CA LYS A 131 16.93 -2.86 0.40
C LYS A 131 15.94 -2.07 1.26
N MET A 132 15.91 -2.39 2.55
CA MET A 132 15.00 -1.81 3.54
C MET A 132 15.71 -1.69 4.89
N CYS A 133 15.50 -0.58 5.61
CA CYS A 133 15.99 -0.42 6.98
C CYS A 133 14.94 -0.93 7.96
N ILE A 134 14.88 -2.26 8.16
CA ILE A 134 13.78 -2.92 8.87
C ILE A 134 13.85 -2.66 10.38
N LEU A 135 12.73 -2.21 10.93
CA LEU A 135 12.43 -2.10 12.35
C LEU A 135 11.37 -3.14 12.74
N ALA A 136 11.42 -3.60 13.99
CA ALA A 136 10.47 -4.57 14.52
C ALA A 136 9.11 -3.92 14.89
N ASN A 137 8.37 -3.48 13.89
CA ASN A 137 7.03 -2.89 14.03
C ASN A 137 6.06 -3.38 12.96
N GLU A 138 4.78 -3.10 13.15
CA GLU A 138 3.72 -3.51 12.23
C GLU A 138 3.91 -2.94 10.82
N ASP A 139 4.19 -1.64 10.69
CA ASP A 139 4.35 -0.99 9.39
C ASP A 139 5.41 -1.70 8.53
N ASN A 140 6.55 -2.07 9.14
CA ASN A 140 7.61 -2.79 8.46
C ASN A 140 7.23 -4.25 8.19
N LEU A 141 6.42 -4.89 9.04
CA LEU A 141 5.87 -6.21 8.73
C LEU A 141 5.02 -6.17 7.46
N ILE A 142 4.12 -5.19 7.35
CA ILE A 142 3.28 -4.98 6.16
C ILE A 142 4.15 -4.65 4.94
N THR A 143 5.12 -3.74 5.10
CA THR A 143 6.04 -3.34 4.02
C THR A 143 6.88 -4.51 3.52
N ILE A 144 7.34 -5.41 4.40
CA ILE A 144 8.05 -6.63 3.98
C ILE A 144 7.18 -7.50 3.08
N HIS A 145 5.89 -7.69 3.40
CA HIS A 145 4.99 -8.47 2.54
C HIS A 145 4.80 -7.79 1.17
N HIS A 146 4.71 -6.45 1.16
CA HIS A 146 4.66 -5.68 -0.08
C HIS A 146 5.92 -5.90 -0.95
N GLU A 147 7.10 -5.65 -0.38
CA GLU A 147 8.37 -5.75 -1.11
C GLU A 147 8.66 -7.18 -1.59
N LEU A 148 8.31 -8.19 -0.79
CA LEU A 148 8.41 -9.57 -1.23
C LEU A 148 7.47 -9.86 -2.41
N GLY A 149 6.33 -9.18 -2.52
CA GLY A 149 5.48 -9.25 -3.71
C GLY A 149 6.23 -8.94 -5.00
N HIS A 150 7.08 -7.91 -4.99
CA HIS A 150 7.97 -7.61 -6.12
C HIS A 150 9.00 -8.71 -6.36
N ILE A 151 9.64 -9.22 -5.30
CA ILE A 151 10.64 -10.30 -5.37
C ILE A 151 10.07 -11.56 -6.01
N PHE A 152 8.88 -11.99 -5.57
CA PHE A 152 8.20 -13.15 -6.13
C PHE A 152 7.68 -12.90 -7.55
N TYR A 153 7.40 -11.64 -7.92
CA TYR A 153 7.12 -11.29 -9.31
C TYR A 153 8.37 -11.47 -10.19
N TYR A 154 9.54 -10.96 -9.75
CA TYR A 154 10.81 -11.20 -10.44
C TYR A 154 11.09 -12.69 -10.64
N GLN A 155 10.95 -13.49 -9.58
CA GLN A 155 11.10 -14.95 -9.64
C GLN A 155 10.12 -15.64 -10.60
N SER A 156 8.95 -15.05 -10.84
CA SER A 156 7.95 -15.66 -11.71
C SER A 156 8.25 -15.46 -13.19
N TYR A 157 8.91 -14.36 -13.57
CA TYR A 157 9.12 -14.02 -14.98
C TYR A 157 10.59 -13.96 -15.44
N TYR A 158 11.59 -14.20 -14.56
CA TYR A 158 13.01 -14.01 -14.92
C TYR A 158 13.51 -14.85 -16.11
N LYS A 159 12.74 -15.87 -16.53
CA LYS A 159 13.04 -16.70 -17.71
C LYS A 159 12.50 -16.11 -19.02
N LEU A 160 11.68 -15.07 -18.96
CA LEU A 160 11.26 -14.35 -20.15
C LEU A 160 12.43 -13.57 -20.75
N PRO A 161 12.40 -13.24 -22.06
CA PRO A 161 13.30 -12.23 -22.63
C PRO A 161 13.30 -10.97 -21.77
N VAL A 162 14.47 -10.36 -21.54
CA VAL A 162 14.64 -9.23 -20.59
C VAL A 162 13.64 -8.09 -20.84
N VAL A 163 13.30 -7.82 -22.09
CA VAL A 163 12.29 -6.81 -22.47
C VAL A 163 10.88 -7.07 -21.93
N PHE A 164 10.58 -8.31 -21.54
CA PHE A 164 9.30 -8.72 -20.95
C PHE A 164 9.36 -8.95 -19.43
N GLN A 165 10.52 -8.74 -18.80
CA GLN A 165 10.73 -8.92 -17.35
C GLN A 165 10.28 -7.68 -16.55
N GLN A 166 9.03 -7.30 -16.75
CA GLN A 166 8.36 -6.22 -16.01
C GLN A 166 6.93 -6.61 -15.70
N GLY A 167 6.26 -5.85 -14.84
CA GLY A 167 4.81 -6.02 -14.64
C GLY A 167 4.03 -5.75 -15.93
N ALA A 168 2.83 -6.33 -16.04
CA ALA A 168 1.98 -6.15 -17.23
C ALA A 168 1.69 -4.66 -17.54
N ASN A 169 1.67 -3.83 -16.49
CA ASN A 169 1.95 -2.40 -16.53
C ASN A 169 2.50 -1.96 -15.16
N ASP A 170 2.92 -0.70 -15.01
CA ASP A 170 3.48 -0.16 -13.77
C ASP A 170 2.60 -0.38 -12.53
N GLY A 171 1.26 -0.32 -12.68
CA GLY A 171 0.32 -0.49 -11.58
C GLY A 171 0.22 -1.94 -11.08
N PHE A 172 0.48 -2.94 -11.93
CA PHE A 172 0.46 -4.35 -11.52
C PHE A 172 1.57 -4.64 -10.52
N HIS A 173 2.77 -4.11 -10.77
CA HIS A 173 3.93 -4.39 -9.93
C HIS A 173 3.70 -3.97 -8.49
N GLU A 174 3.13 -2.77 -8.29
CA GLU A 174 2.73 -2.21 -7.00
C GLU A 174 1.49 -2.92 -6.40
N ALA A 175 0.53 -3.34 -7.24
CA ALA A 175 -0.72 -3.94 -6.77
C ALA A 175 -0.54 -5.30 -6.10
N ILE A 176 0.42 -6.11 -6.54
CA ILE A 176 0.60 -7.49 -6.06
C ILE A 176 1.07 -7.50 -4.60
N GLY A 177 2.11 -6.73 -4.31
CA GLY A 177 2.62 -6.58 -2.95
C GLY A 177 1.53 -6.09 -2.01
N ASP A 178 0.78 -5.08 -2.45
CA ASP A 178 -0.34 -4.55 -1.69
C ASP A 178 -1.50 -5.54 -1.52
N ALA A 179 -1.85 -6.33 -2.54
CA ALA A 179 -2.90 -7.33 -2.46
C ALA A 179 -2.55 -8.43 -1.44
N ILE A 180 -1.28 -8.82 -1.38
CA ILE A 180 -0.78 -9.76 -0.37
C ILE A 180 -0.80 -9.11 1.02
N ALA A 181 -0.39 -7.85 1.12
CA ALA A 181 -0.39 -7.11 2.37
C ALA A 181 -1.80 -6.94 2.97
N LEU A 182 -2.87 -6.95 2.16
CA LEU A 182 -4.26 -6.99 2.65
C LEU A 182 -4.60 -8.25 3.46
N SER A 183 -3.86 -9.36 3.27
CA SER A 183 -3.99 -10.55 4.12
C SER A 183 -3.36 -10.38 5.50
N VAL A 184 -2.58 -9.31 5.75
CA VAL A 184 -1.95 -9.05 7.05
C VAL A 184 -2.99 -8.48 8.03
N ASN A 185 -4.00 -9.29 8.33
CA ASN A 185 -5.11 -9.00 9.24
C ASN A 185 -5.10 -9.95 10.44
N SER A 186 -6.06 -9.79 11.37
CA SER A 186 -6.18 -10.62 12.57
C SER A 186 -6.20 -12.13 12.26
N THR A 187 -6.83 -12.54 11.15
CA THR A 187 -6.89 -13.96 10.75
C THR A 187 -5.49 -14.51 10.50
N TYR A 188 -4.71 -13.86 9.64
CA TYR A 188 -3.33 -14.26 9.35
C TYR A 188 -2.44 -14.18 10.58
N LEU A 189 -2.48 -13.05 11.28
CA LEU A 189 -1.64 -12.81 12.45
C LEU A 189 -1.89 -13.86 13.55
N ASN A 190 -3.11 -14.38 13.66
CA ASN A 190 -3.43 -15.49 14.53
C ASN A 190 -2.89 -16.83 14.00
N GLN A 191 -3.06 -17.11 12.70
CA GLN A 191 -2.53 -18.32 12.06
C GLN A 191 -1.02 -18.49 12.25
N VAL A 192 -0.26 -17.39 12.25
CA VAL A 192 1.20 -17.40 12.45
C VAL A 192 1.63 -17.20 13.91
N GLY A 193 0.67 -17.15 14.84
CA GLY A 193 0.93 -17.06 16.28
C GLY A 193 1.44 -15.70 16.77
N LEU A 194 1.35 -14.64 15.94
CA LEU A 194 1.69 -13.27 16.36
C LEU A 194 0.67 -12.72 17.35
N ILE A 195 -0.63 -13.01 17.14
CA ILE A 195 -1.69 -12.69 18.10
C ILE A 195 -2.38 -13.95 18.60
N LYS A 196 -2.64 -14.01 19.91
CA LYS A 196 -3.26 -15.18 20.56
C LYS A 196 -4.75 -15.03 20.81
N ASN A 197 -5.22 -13.79 20.98
CA ASN A 197 -6.61 -13.49 21.31
C ASN A 197 -7.34 -13.00 20.05
N VAL A 198 -8.23 -13.83 19.54
CA VAL A 198 -9.25 -13.39 18.57
C VAL A 198 -10.38 -12.73 19.36
N SER A 199 -10.99 -11.67 18.83
CA SER A 199 -12.10 -10.99 19.51
C SER A 199 -13.23 -11.95 19.85
N LYS A 200 -13.90 -11.70 20.97
CA LYS A 200 -15.11 -12.45 21.37
C LYS A 200 -16.16 -12.34 20.27
N PRO A 201 -17.08 -13.32 20.13
CA PRO A 201 -18.14 -13.27 19.13
C PRO A 201 -18.95 -11.96 19.15
N ALA A 202 -19.24 -11.42 20.34
CA ALA A 202 -19.97 -10.17 20.51
C ALA A 202 -19.23 -8.91 20.01
N ASP A 203 -17.92 -9.00 19.77
CA ASP A 203 -17.08 -7.90 19.31
C ASP A 203 -16.63 -8.08 17.85
N LYS A 204 -17.09 -9.13 17.15
CA LYS A 204 -16.66 -9.42 15.77
C LYS A 204 -17.01 -8.32 14.79
N GLU A 205 -18.22 -7.78 14.87
CA GLU A 205 -18.64 -6.65 14.01
C GLU A 205 -17.81 -5.39 14.28
N LYS A 206 -17.50 -5.11 15.56
CA LYS A 206 -16.66 -3.97 15.95
C LYS A 206 -15.21 -4.14 15.49
N GLU A 207 -14.66 -5.36 15.58
CA GLU A 207 -13.34 -5.70 15.04
C GLU A 207 -13.29 -5.47 13.53
N LEU A 208 -14.32 -5.92 12.80
CA LEU A 208 -14.42 -5.69 11.36
C LEU A 208 -14.43 -4.20 11.01
N ILE A 209 -15.22 -3.39 11.73
CA ILE A 209 -15.28 -1.93 11.52
C ILE A 209 -13.93 -1.27 11.82
N ASN A 210 -13.26 -1.68 12.91
CA ASN A 210 -11.92 -1.19 13.25
C ASN A 210 -10.89 -1.52 12.16
N LEU A 211 -10.91 -2.75 11.64
CA LEU A 211 -10.04 -3.19 10.54
C LEU A 211 -10.30 -2.40 9.26
N GLN A 212 -11.57 -2.22 8.90
CA GLN A 212 -11.97 -1.43 7.73
C GLN A 212 -11.58 0.04 7.88
N MET A 213 -11.75 0.65 9.05
CA MET A 213 -11.33 2.02 9.32
C MET A 213 -9.80 2.16 9.18
N LYS A 214 -9.02 1.27 9.80
CA LYS A 214 -7.56 1.28 9.67
C LYS A 214 -7.12 1.16 8.21
N THR A 215 -7.76 0.27 7.46
CA THR A 215 -7.51 0.09 6.02
C THR A 215 -7.89 1.34 5.22
N ALA A 216 -9.05 1.95 5.51
CA ALA A 216 -9.53 3.14 4.82
C ALA A 216 -8.61 4.35 5.02
N LEU A 217 -8.09 4.55 6.23
CA LEU A 217 -7.12 5.61 6.53
C LEU A 217 -5.83 5.52 5.71
N SER A 218 -5.43 4.33 5.24
CA SER A 218 -4.28 4.17 4.35
C SER A 218 -4.70 4.14 2.88
N LYS A 219 -5.63 3.24 2.51
CA LYS A 219 -5.95 2.93 1.11
C LYS A 219 -6.96 3.90 0.49
N VAL A 220 -8.01 4.29 1.21
CA VAL A 220 -9.03 5.21 0.68
C VAL A 220 -8.51 6.65 0.72
N ALA A 221 -7.88 7.06 1.83
CA ALA A 221 -7.27 8.39 1.97
C ALA A 221 -6.20 8.69 0.90
N PHE A 222 -5.51 7.66 0.42
CA PHE A 222 -4.48 7.78 -0.61
C PHE A 222 -5.04 8.10 -2.01
N LEU A 223 -6.21 7.58 -2.36
CA LEU A 223 -6.76 7.64 -3.73
C LEU A 223 -6.75 9.05 -4.35
N PRO A 224 -7.24 10.11 -3.68
CA PRO A 224 -7.17 11.45 -4.28
C PRO A 224 -5.76 11.98 -4.42
N PHE A 225 -4.85 11.67 -3.49
CA PHE A 225 -3.44 12.05 -3.61
C PHE A 225 -2.76 11.35 -4.79
N GLY A 226 -2.97 10.04 -4.92
CA GLY A 226 -2.52 9.24 -6.05
C GLY A 226 -3.03 9.77 -7.39
N TYR A 227 -4.29 10.19 -7.43
CA TYR A 227 -4.93 10.75 -8.62
C TYR A 227 -4.41 12.15 -8.99
N LEU A 228 -4.31 13.06 -8.02
CA LEU A 228 -3.96 14.46 -8.31
C LEU A 228 -2.49 14.66 -8.67
N MET A 229 -1.59 13.82 -8.17
CA MET A 229 -0.14 13.94 -8.38
C MET A 229 0.24 13.94 -9.86
N ASP A 230 -0.16 12.91 -10.60
CA ASP A 230 0.13 12.84 -12.03
C ASP A 230 -0.82 13.73 -12.84
N LYS A 231 -2.03 14.03 -12.35
CA LYS A 231 -2.87 15.07 -12.97
C LYS A 231 -2.15 16.42 -13.01
N TRP A 232 -1.52 16.83 -11.90
CA TRP A 232 -0.70 18.04 -11.83
C TRP A 232 0.49 17.96 -12.79
N ARG A 233 1.26 16.85 -12.75
CA ARG A 233 2.42 16.67 -13.65
C ARG A 233 2.05 16.68 -15.12
N TRP A 234 0.94 16.05 -15.51
CA TRP A 234 0.48 16.05 -16.90
C TRP A 234 0.10 17.44 -17.38
N ASP A 235 -0.55 18.24 -16.55
CA ASP A 235 -0.87 19.64 -16.90
C ASP A 235 0.41 20.50 -16.99
N VAL A 236 1.43 20.25 -16.14
CA VAL A 236 2.77 20.86 -16.25
C VAL A 236 3.48 20.44 -17.54
N PHE A 237 3.57 19.14 -17.82
CA PHE A 237 4.24 18.61 -19.02
C PHE A 237 3.56 19.04 -20.31
N ALA A 238 2.23 19.21 -20.30
CA ALA A 238 1.47 19.72 -21.43
C ALA A 238 1.57 21.26 -21.59
N GLY A 239 2.29 21.96 -20.71
CA GLY A 239 2.43 23.42 -20.75
C GLY A 239 1.19 24.20 -20.32
N LYS A 240 0.17 23.54 -19.77
CA LYS A 240 -1.05 24.20 -19.26
C LYS A 240 -0.80 24.93 -17.94
N THR A 241 0.17 24.45 -17.16
CA THR A 241 0.60 25.07 -15.91
C THR A 241 1.98 25.67 -16.12
N ALA A 242 2.07 27.00 -16.18
CA ALA A 242 3.33 27.72 -16.23
C ALA A 242 4.09 27.63 -14.88
N PRO A 243 5.43 27.77 -14.85
CA PRO A 243 6.23 27.69 -13.62
C PRO A 243 5.73 28.58 -12.47
N GLU A 244 5.27 29.79 -12.79
CA GLU A 244 4.75 30.76 -11.82
C GLU A 244 3.43 30.31 -11.17
N GLN A 245 2.77 29.30 -11.76
CA GLN A 245 1.49 28.74 -11.31
C GLN A 245 1.64 27.35 -10.68
N TYR A 246 2.86 26.81 -10.57
CA TYR A 246 3.10 25.46 -10.03
C TYR A 246 2.48 25.27 -8.65
N ASN A 247 2.77 26.16 -7.71
CA ASN A 247 2.27 25.99 -6.35
C ASN A 247 0.77 26.26 -6.23
N LYS A 248 0.26 27.25 -6.96
CA LYS A 248 -1.16 27.59 -6.96
C LYS A 248 -2.00 26.42 -7.48
N SER A 249 -1.67 25.91 -8.67
CA SER A 249 -2.36 24.77 -9.27
C SER A 249 -2.25 23.49 -8.43
N TRP A 250 -1.11 23.29 -7.75
CA TRP A 250 -0.95 22.20 -6.80
C TRP A 250 -1.98 22.27 -5.67
N TRP A 251 -2.12 23.43 -5.02
CA TRP A 251 -3.09 23.59 -3.93
C TRP A 251 -4.55 23.58 -4.39
N GLU A 252 -4.86 24.13 -5.57
CA GLU A 252 -6.20 24.01 -6.17
C GLU A 252 -6.60 22.53 -6.37
N LEU A 253 -5.65 21.67 -6.79
CA LEU A 253 -5.90 20.24 -6.93
C LEU A 253 -6.00 19.53 -5.57
N ARG A 254 -5.18 19.91 -4.59
CA ARG A 254 -5.22 19.39 -3.21
C ARG A 254 -6.57 19.68 -2.56
N GLU A 255 -7.05 20.91 -2.65
CA GLU A 255 -8.36 21.33 -2.15
C GLU A 255 -9.47 20.58 -2.89
N LYS A 256 -9.42 20.54 -4.22
CA LYS A 256 -10.47 19.91 -5.03
C LYS A 256 -10.62 18.40 -4.82
N TYR A 257 -9.51 17.67 -4.74
CA TYR A 257 -9.54 16.21 -4.72
C TYR A 257 -9.38 15.63 -3.32
N GLN A 258 -8.52 16.21 -2.48
CA GLN A 258 -8.36 15.74 -1.10
C GLN A 258 -9.25 16.51 -0.12
N GLY A 259 -9.79 17.68 -0.45
CA GLY A 259 -10.53 18.47 0.54
C GLY A 259 -9.63 18.89 1.71
N ILE A 260 -8.39 19.28 1.40
CA ILE A 260 -7.40 19.72 2.39
C ILE A 260 -6.81 21.07 2.01
N THR A 261 -6.39 21.83 3.02
CA THR A 261 -5.81 23.17 2.85
C THR A 261 -4.41 23.26 3.46
N ALA A 262 -3.63 24.24 3.01
CA ALA A 262 -2.33 24.56 3.60
C ALA A 262 -2.54 25.13 5.01
N PRO A 263 -1.69 24.78 6.00
CA PRO A 263 -1.78 25.37 7.35
C PRO A 263 -1.57 26.88 7.36
N GLU A 264 -0.80 27.38 6.39
CA GLU A 264 -0.38 28.77 6.28
C GLU A 264 -0.43 29.22 4.82
N ALA A 265 -0.51 30.54 4.62
CA ALA A 265 -0.43 31.13 3.30
C ALA A 265 0.87 30.70 2.59
N ARG A 266 0.75 30.24 1.35
CA ARG A 266 1.92 29.81 0.57
C ARG A 266 2.56 30.99 -0.12
N GLN A 267 3.88 30.98 -0.12
CA GLN A 267 4.67 31.98 -0.84
C GLN A 267 4.43 31.84 -2.35
N PRO A 268 4.33 32.97 -3.09
CA PRO A 268 4.19 32.92 -4.56
C PRO A 268 5.30 32.14 -5.25
N ALA A 269 6.53 32.21 -4.74
CA ALA A 269 7.69 31.45 -5.23
C ALA A 269 7.85 30.05 -4.58
N GLY A 270 6.85 29.57 -3.86
CA GLY A 270 6.87 28.24 -3.25
C GLY A 270 6.85 27.11 -4.30
N PHE A 271 7.37 25.94 -3.94
CA PHE A 271 7.33 24.74 -4.78
C PHE A 271 7.10 23.49 -3.93
N ASP A 272 5.95 23.45 -3.26
CA ASP A 272 5.53 22.37 -2.38
C ASP A 272 5.50 20.98 -3.07
N PRO A 273 5.09 20.82 -4.35
CA PRO A 273 5.21 19.51 -5.02
C PRO A 273 6.66 19.01 -5.07
N GLY A 274 7.66 19.90 -5.14
CA GLY A 274 9.08 19.52 -5.12
C GLY A 274 9.53 18.84 -3.81
N ALA A 275 8.79 19.03 -2.72
CA ALA A 275 9.05 18.38 -1.44
C ALA A 275 8.58 16.91 -1.39
N LYS A 276 7.87 16.42 -2.43
CA LYS A 276 7.49 15.01 -2.55
C LYS A 276 8.47 14.28 -3.45
N TYR A 277 9.21 13.31 -2.90
CA TYR A 277 10.28 12.51 -3.58
C TYR A 277 10.05 12.23 -5.06
N HIS A 278 8.86 11.74 -5.44
CA HIS A 278 8.54 11.33 -6.80
C HIS A 278 8.61 12.47 -7.83
N ILE A 279 8.42 13.72 -7.41
CA ILE A 279 8.55 14.89 -8.29
C ILE A 279 10.02 15.11 -8.71
N PRO A 280 10.99 15.39 -7.82
CA PRO A 280 12.38 15.58 -8.21
C PRO A 280 13.06 14.29 -8.69
N ALA A 281 12.62 13.11 -8.23
CA ALA A 281 13.14 11.81 -8.71
C ALA A 281 12.55 11.37 -10.06
N ASN A 282 11.63 12.15 -10.64
CA ASN A 282 10.94 11.85 -11.89
C ASN A 282 10.31 10.44 -11.95
N VAL A 283 9.69 10.00 -10.86
CA VAL A 283 9.01 8.70 -10.79
C VAL A 283 7.51 8.88 -11.08
N PRO A 284 6.93 8.23 -12.11
CA PRO A 284 5.48 8.24 -12.39
C PRO A 284 4.64 7.88 -11.15
N TYR A 285 3.50 8.56 -10.94
CA TYR A 285 2.68 8.39 -9.73
C TYR A 285 1.34 7.69 -9.98
N ALA A 286 0.81 7.74 -11.21
CA ALA A 286 -0.45 7.08 -11.60
C ALA A 286 -0.42 5.57 -11.31
N ARG A 287 0.76 4.96 -11.31
CA ARG A 287 0.98 3.56 -10.91
C ARG A 287 0.39 3.25 -9.54
N TYR A 288 0.53 4.14 -8.55
CA TYR A 288 0.02 3.90 -7.19
C TYR A 288 -1.49 4.05 -7.10
N PHE A 289 -2.09 4.97 -7.88
CA PHE A 289 -3.55 5.09 -7.97
C PHE A 289 -4.16 3.81 -8.56
N LEU A 290 -3.60 3.33 -9.68
CA LEU A 290 -4.05 2.09 -10.31
C LEU A 290 -3.82 0.88 -9.40
N ALA A 291 -2.68 0.83 -8.71
CA ALA A 291 -2.38 -0.22 -7.75
C ALA A 291 -3.37 -0.27 -6.57
N ASN A 292 -3.82 0.89 -6.08
CA ASN A 292 -4.85 0.97 -5.03
C ASN A 292 -6.21 0.45 -5.46
N ILE A 293 -6.52 0.41 -6.76
CA ILE A 293 -7.72 -0.24 -7.27
C ILE A 293 -7.47 -1.73 -7.53
N LEU A 294 -6.40 -2.02 -8.26
CA LEU A 294 -6.05 -3.38 -8.68
C LEU A 294 -5.85 -4.31 -7.48
N GLN A 295 -5.24 -3.84 -6.40
CA GLN A 295 -4.97 -4.68 -5.23
C GLN A 295 -6.25 -5.33 -4.68
N PHE A 296 -7.36 -4.58 -4.60
CA PHE A 296 -8.63 -5.12 -4.09
C PHE A 296 -9.29 -6.07 -5.09
N GLN A 297 -9.24 -5.73 -6.38
CA GLN A 297 -9.77 -6.60 -7.44
C GLN A 297 -9.02 -7.94 -7.48
N MET A 298 -7.69 -7.90 -7.39
CA MET A 298 -6.82 -9.08 -7.33
C MET A 298 -7.04 -9.87 -6.04
N PHE A 299 -7.09 -9.17 -4.89
CA PHE A 299 -7.31 -9.79 -3.59
C PHE A 299 -8.65 -10.51 -3.51
N LYS A 300 -9.74 -9.87 -3.97
CA LYS A 300 -11.07 -10.49 -4.08
C LYS A 300 -11.03 -11.76 -4.91
N ALA A 301 -10.42 -11.72 -6.10
CA ALA A 301 -10.32 -12.89 -6.96
C ALA A 301 -9.54 -14.05 -6.32
N MET A 302 -8.48 -13.74 -5.57
CA MET A 302 -7.70 -14.72 -4.81
C MET A 302 -8.50 -15.31 -3.64
N CYS A 303 -9.26 -14.50 -2.90
CA CYS A 303 -10.15 -14.97 -1.83
C CYS A 303 -11.31 -15.82 -2.35
N ASP A 304 -11.90 -15.45 -3.49
CA ASP A 304 -12.93 -16.24 -4.16
C ASP A 304 -12.36 -17.62 -4.57
N ALA A 305 -11.13 -17.65 -5.08
CA ALA A 305 -10.44 -18.87 -5.46
C ALA A 305 -10.03 -19.76 -4.27
N SER A 306 -9.79 -19.17 -3.10
CA SER A 306 -9.56 -19.94 -1.87
C SER A 306 -10.84 -20.52 -1.27
N GLY A 307 -12.01 -20.24 -1.88
CA GLY A 307 -13.31 -20.68 -1.38
C GLY A 307 -13.80 -19.89 -0.17
N TYR A 308 -13.15 -18.77 0.19
CA TYR A 308 -13.56 -17.95 1.33
C TYR A 308 -14.92 -17.29 1.07
N LYS A 309 -15.81 -17.28 2.08
CA LYS A 309 -17.20 -16.77 1.97
C LYS A 309 -17.54 -15.67 2.97
N GLY A 310 -16.60 -15.27 3.83
CA GLY A 310 -16.82 -14.23 4.83
C GLY A 310 -16.59 -12.81 4.28
N PRO A 311 -16.60 -11.79 5.15
CA PRO A 311 -16.26 -10.42 4.79
C PRO A 311 -14.86 -10.35 4.17
N LEU A 312 -14.73 -9.74 2.99
CA LEU A 312 -13.46 -9.72 2.24
C LEU A 312 -12.28 -9.21 3.08
N ALA A 313 -12.49 -8.23 3.96
CA ALA A 313 -11.45 -7.67 4.84
C ALA A 313 -10.82 -8.70 5.79
N GLU A 314 -11.54 -9.78 6.15
CA GLU A 314 -11.07 -10.83 7.05
C GLU A 314 -10.43 -12.02 6.32
N CYS A 315 -10.46 -12.03 4.98
CA CYS A 315 -9.83 -13.07 4.17
C CYS A 315 -8.32 -13.13 4.44
N SER A 316 -7.77 -14.33 4.57
CA SER A 316 -6.33 -14.57 4.60
C SER A 316 -5.99 -15.54 3.48
N LEU A 317 -5.02 -15.15 2.63
CA LEU A 317 -4.51 -16.02 1.57
C LEU A 317 -3.43 -17.00 2.07
N TYR A 318 -3.00 -16.90 3.33
CA TYR A 318 -1.99 -17.80 3.88
C TYR A 318 -2.42 -19.27 3.80
N GLY A 319 -1.58 -20.11 3.20
CA GLY A 319 -1.85 -21.54 2.96
C GLY A 319 -2.79 -21.85 1.78
N GLN A 320 -3.26 -20.83 1.05
CA GLN A 320 -4.27 -21.01 0.00
C GLN A 320 -3.64 -21.29 -1.37
N LYS A 321 -3.28 -22.55 -1.65
CA LYS A 321 -2.63 -22.96 -2.91
C LYS A 321 -3.42 -22.60 -4.17
N ALA A 322 -4.75 -22.73 -4.17
CA ALA A 322 -5.57 -22.38 -5.34
C ALA A 322 -5.47 -20.88 -5.70
N ALA A 323 -5.35 -20.00 -4.70
CA ALA A 323 -5.09 -18.58 -4.92
C ALA A 323 -3.67 -18.36 -5.48
N GLY A 324 -2.68 -19.07 -4.91
CA GLY A 324 -1.30 -19.02 -5.37
C GLY A 324 -1.10 -19.48 -6.81
N GLU A 325 -1.78 -20.54 -7.25
CA GLU A 325 -1.75 -21.02 -8.63
C GLU A 325 -2.23 -19.96 -9.62
N LYS A 326 -3.35 -19.30 -9.31
CA LYS A 326 -3.87 -18.18 -10.12
C LYS A 326 -2.92 -16.99 -10.14
N LEU A 327 -2.37 -16.63 -8.98
CA LEU A 327 -1.40 -15.54 -8.88
C LEU A 327 -0.17 -15.86 -9.74
N LYS A 328 0.46 -17.02 -9.54
CA LYS A 328 1.64 -17.48 -10.29
C LYS A 328 1.41 -17.48 -11.79
N ALA A 329 0.25 -17.96 -12.26
CA ALA A 329 -0.10 -17.96 -13.67
C ALA A 329 -0.15 -16.56 -14.29
N MET A 330 -0.62 -15.55 -13.54
CA MET A 330 -0.60 -14.16 -13.97
C MET A 330 0.83 -13.58 -13.93
N LEU A 331 1.58 -13.82 -12.85
CA LEU A 331 2.93 -13.29 -12.67
C LEU A 331 3.91 -13.79 -13.75
N GLN A 332 3.77 -15.04 -14.18
CA GLN A 332 4.61 -15.65 -15.22
C GLN A 332 4.49 -14.97 -16.60
N LEU A 333 3.43 -14.18 -16.82
CA LEU A 333 3.26 -13.45 -18.09
C LEU A 333 4.23 -12.27 -18.21
N GLY A 334 4.72 -11.71 -17.09
CA GLY A 334 5.46 -10.45 -17.10
C GLY A 334 4.72 -9.38 -17.91
N SER A 335 5.41 -8.74 -18.85
CA SER A 335 4.83 -7.81 -19.83
C SER A 335 4.72 -8.42 -21.24
N SER A 336 4.81 -9.75 -21.37
CA SER A 336 4.73 -10.45 -22.68
C SER A 336 3.34 -10.45 -23.32
N LYS A 337 2.31 -10.06 -22.55
CA LYS A 337 0.92 -9.94 -23.00
C LYS A 337 0.35 -8.57 -22.61
N PRO A 338 -0.64 -8.05 -23.36
CA PRO A 338 -1.37 -6.85 -22.94
C PRO A 338 -1.94 -7.02 -21.53
N TRP A 339 -1.84 -5.98 -20.71
CA TRP A 339 -2.30 -6.03 -19.31
C TRP A 339 -3.74 -6.53 -19.08
N PRO A 340 -4.73 -6.31 -19.97
CA PRO A 340 -6.07 -6.87 -19.77
C PRO A 340 -6.09 -8.40 -19.76
N VAL A 341 -5.18 -9.03 -20.52
CA VAL A 341 -5.02 -10.49 -20.55
C VAL A 341 -4.48 -10.99 -19.22
N ALA A 342 -3.46 -10.31 -18.67
CA ALA A 342 -2.91 -10.63 -17.36
C ALA A 342 -3.96 -10.43 -16.25
N LEU A 343 -4.76 -9.36 -16.31
CA LEU A 343 -5.85 -9.14 -15.34
C LEU A 343 -6.87 -10.29 -15.39
N LYS A 344 -7.31 -10.67 -16.60
CA LYS A 344 -8.28 -11.73 -16.81
C LYS A 344 -7.78 -13.08 -16.30
N GLN A 345 -6.49 -13.37 -16.44
CA GLN A 345 -5.88 -14.60 -15.94
C GLN A 345 -6.11 -14.78 -14.42
N LEU A 346 -6.03 -13.68 -13.65
CA LEU A 346 -6.23 -13.70 -12.21
C LEU A 346 -7.71 -13.52 -11.84
N THR A 347 -8.34 -12.48 -12.35
CA THR A 347 -9.65 -11.98 -11.86
C THR A 347 -10.83 -12.39 -12.73
N GLY A 348 -10.59 -12.98 -13.91
CA GLY A 348 -11.64 -13.26 -14.90
C GLY A 348 -12.17 -12.02 -15.66
N SER A 349 -11.67 -10.83 -15.36
CA SER A 349 -12.08 -9.56 -15.99
C SER A 349 -10.92 -8.90 -16.72
N GLU A 350 -11.22 -8.24 -17.84
CA GLU A 350 -10.25 -7.44 -18.62
C GLU A 350 -10.25 -5.96 -18.22
N LYS A 351 -11.14 -5.56 -17.32
CA LYS A 351 -11.31 -4.16 -16.89
C LYS A 351 -10.88 -3.99 -15.44
N MET A 352 -10.23 -2.86 -15.17
CA MET A 352 -10.05 -2.39 -13.80
C MET A 352 -11.38 -1.89 -13.27
N ASP A 353 -11.74 -2.35 -12.08
CA ASP A 353 -12.97 -1.97 -11.41
C ASP A 353 -12.71 -1.66 -9.93
N ALA A 354 -13.43 -0.67 -9.43
CA ALA A 354 -13.28 -0.14 -8.07
C ALA A 354 -14.50 -0.37 -7.19
N THR A 355 -15.47 -1.17 -7.65
CA THR A 355 -16.72 -1.49 -6.96
C THR A 355 -16.86 -2.95 -6.61
#